data_AF-A0A933KQ82-F1
#
_entry.id   AF-A0A933KQ82-F1
#
_cell.length_a   1.000
_cell.length_b   1.000
_cell.length_c   1.000
_cell.angle_alpha   90.00
_cell.angle_beta   90.00
_cell.angle_gamma   90.00
#
_symmetry.space_group_name_H-M   'P 1'
#
loop_
_entity.id
_entity.type
_entity.pdbx_description
1 polymer ?
#
loop_
_entity_poly.entity_id
_entity_poly.type
_entity_poly.pdbx_seq_one_letter_code
_entity_poly.pdbx_strand_id
1 'polypeptide(L)' 'MLIPALVVAALLLGEHPAFAYVDPGTGSLLYQTALTVLLGLGLVLRRVRASIATFVRRLGGRGPSQGADTKVS' A
#
# COMPACT_ATOMS: atom_id res chain seq x y z
N MET A 1 -12.49 3.51 -4.11
CA MET A 1 -12.66 4.34 -2.90
C MET A 1 -12.95 3.50 -1.65
N LEU A 2 -13.56 2.31 -1.80
CA LEU A 2 -13.84 1.39 -0.68
C LEU A 2 -12.59 0.89 0.06
N ILE A 3 -11.53 0.55 -0.69
CA ILE A 3 -10.26 0.02 -0.14
C ILE A 3 -9.54 1.01 0.80
N PRO A 4 -9.27 2.28 0.40
CA PRO A 4 -8.62 3.23 1.30
C PRO A 4 -9.49 3.56 2.52
N ALA A 5 -10.82 3.62 2.36
CA ALA A 5 -11.73 3.83 3.48
C ALA A 5 -11.71 2.66 4.48
N LEU A 6 -11.62 1.43 4.00
CA LEU A 6 -11.47 0.23 4.83
C LEU A 6 -10.15 0.20 5.61
N VAL A 7 -9.05 0.63 4.97
CA VAL A 7 -7.74 0.71 5.62
C VAL A 7 -7.74 1.78 6.72
N VAL A 8 -8.32 2.95 6.46
CA VAL A 8 -8.46 4.03 7.45
C VAL A 8 -9.37 3.60 8.60
N ALA A 9 -10.48 2.94 8.30
CA ALA A 9 -11.37 2.39 9.34
C ALA A 9 -10.65 1.35 10.21
N ALA A 10 -9.90 0.42 9.61
CA ALA A 10 -9.13 -0.59 10.34
C ALA A 10 -8.07 0.02 11.26
N LEU A 11 -7.43 1.12 10.86
CA LEU A 11 -6.45 1.84 11.68
C LEU A 11 -7.11 2.57 12.85
N LEU A 12 -8.25 3.23 12.61
CA LEU A 12 -8.96 4.01 13.64
C LEU A 12 -9.68 3.13 14.68
N LEU A 13 -10.13 1.93 14.29
CA LEU A 13 -10.81 0.99 15.19
C LEU A 13 -9.83 0.05 15.93
N GLY A 14 -8.53 0.12 15.63
CA GLY A 14 -7.49 -0.75 16.20
C GLY A 14 -6.94 -0.31 17.56
N GLU A 15 -7.35 0.84 18.11
CA GLU A 15 -6.89 1.31 19.41
C GLU A 15 -7.60 0.59 20.57
N HIS A 16 -7.22 -0.67 20.79
CA HIS A 16 -7.57 -1.41 22.01
C HIS A 16 -6.30 -1.55 22.88
N PRO A 17 -6.39 -1.42 24.22
CA PRO A 17 -5.25 -1.62 25.11
C PRO A 17 -4.72 -3.05 24.96
N ALA A 18 -3.57 -3.17 24.28
CA ALA A 18 -2.87 -4.43 24.01
C ALA A 18 -2.13 -4.93 25.28
N PHE A 19 -2.87 -5.23 26.34
CA PHE A 19 -2.38 -6.10 27.40
C PHE A 19 -2.54 -7.54 26.92
N ALA A 20 -1.60 -7.98 26.07
CA ALA A 20 -1.63 -9.29 25.44
C ALA A 20 -1.45 -10.40 26.50
N TYR A 21 -2.59 -10.98 26.89
CA TYR A 21 -2.63 -12.38 27.26
C TYR A 21 -2.22 -13.16 26.01
N VAL A 22 -0.91 -13.43 25.89
CA VAL A 22 -0.37 -14.36 24.89
C VAL A 22 -0.77 -15.75 25.35
N ASP A 23 -2.06 -16.06 25.21
CA ASP A 23 -2.52 -17.44 25.18
C ASP A 23 -1.80 -18.11 24.00
N PRO A 24 -1.21 -19.32 24.11
CA PRO A 24 -0.55 -20.02 23.01
C PRO A 24 -1.34 -20.03 21.67
N GLY A 25 -2.67 -19.92 21.71
CA GLY A 25 -3.51 -19.74 20.51
C GLY A 25 -3.37 -18.37 19.82
N THR A 26 -3.25 -17.28 20.58
CA THR A 26 -3.21 -15.90 20.05
C THR A 26 -1.93 -15.61 19.28
N GLY A 27 -0.79 -16.14 19.74
CA GLY A 27 0.48 -16.02 19.02
C GLY A 27 0.42 -16.69 17.64
N SER A 28 -0.21 -17.87 17.57
CA SER A 28 -0.38 -18.61 16.31
C SER A 28 -1.25 -17.85 15.30
N LEU A 29 -2.32 -17.20 15.75
CA LEU A 29 -3.17 -16.36 14.89
C LEU A 29 -2.44 -15.14 14.34
N LEU A 30 -1.62 -14.49 15.16
CA LEU A 30 -0.75 -13.38 14.73
C LEU A 30 0.21 -13.83 13.63
N TYR A 31 0.89 -14.96 13.82
CA TYR A 31 1.80 -15.52 12.83
C TYR A 31 1.08 -15.91 11.52
N GLN A 32 -0.06 -16.60 11.62
CA GLN A 32 -0.83 -17.01 10.43
C GLN A 32 -1.33 -15.79 9.65
N THR A 33 -1.83 -14.77 10.35
CA THR A 33 -2.32 -13.53 9.73
C THR A 33 -1.16 -12.79 9.05
N ALA A 34 -0.05 -12.60 9.76
CA ALA A 34 1.13 -11.94 9.21
C ALA A 34 1.68 -12.66 7.98
N LEU A 35 1.81 -14.00 8.05
CA LEU A 35 2.29 -14.81 6.94
C LEU A 35 1.35 -14.73 5.73
N THR A 36 0.04 -14.80 5.96
CA THR A 36 -0.97 -14.71 4.89
C THR A 36 -0.90 -13.34 4.20
N VAL A 37 -0.79 -12.26 4.98
CA VAL A 37 -0.65 -10.90 4.44
C VAL A 37 0.64 -10.75 3.64
N LEU A 38 1.77 -11.24 4.15
CA LEU A 38 3.06 -11.15 3.46
C LEU A 38 3.06 -11.91 2.13
N LEU A 39 2.55 -13.15 2.13
CA LEU A 39 2.47 -13.96 0.91
C LEU A 39 1.48 -13.35 -0.09
N GLY A 40 0.30 -12.95 0.36
CA GLY A 40 -0.70 -12.30 -0.48
C GLY A 40 -0.17 -11.00 -1.10
N LEU A 41 0.48 -10.17 -0.31
CA LEU A 41 1.09 -8.93 -0.78
C LEU A 41 2.22 -9.20 -1.78
N GLY A 42 3.09 -10.18 -1.51
CA GLY A 42 4.16 -10.58 -2.41
C GLY A 42 3.64 -11.03 -3.78
N LEU A 43 2.57 -11.83 -3.82
CA LEU A 43 1.93 -12.29 -5.06
C LEU A 43 1.30 -11.14 -5.84
N VAL A 44 0.56 -10.26 -5.16
CA VAL A 44 -0.04 -9.07 -5.77
C VAL A 44 1.04 -8.16 -6.34
N LEU A 45 2.07 -7.84 -5.55
CA LEU A 45 3.20 -7.02 -5.99
C LEU A 45 3.91 -7.64 -7.19
N ARG A 46 4.14 -8.96 -7.20
CA ARG A 46 4.73 -9.65 -8.36
C ARG A 46 3.89 -9.46 -9.63
N ARG A 47 2.55 -9.44 -9.50
CA ARG A 47 1.63 -9.24 -10.62
C ARG A 47 1.60 -7.80 -11.12
N VAL A 48 1.63 -6.80 -10.22
CA VAL A 48 1.47 -5.38 -10.56
C VAL A 48 2.76 -4.57 -10.60
N ARG A 49 3.93 -5.18 -10.34
CA ARG A 49 5.24 -4.49 -10.30
C ARG A 49 5.52 -3.59 -11.50
N ALA A 50 5.14 -4.02 -12.70
CA ALA A 50 5.35 -3.26 -13.94
C ALA A 50 4.46 -2.01 -14.00
N SER A 51 3.20 -2.14 -13.60
CA SER A 51 2.25 -1.03 -13.52
C SER A 51 2.66 -0.02 -12.46
N ILE A 52 3.11 -0.48 -11.28
CA ILE A 52 3.64 0.37 -10.21
C ILE A 52 4.85 1.15 -10.71
N ALA A 53 5.83 0.50 -11.33
CA ALA A 53 7.02 1.17 -11.86
C ALA A 53 6.67 2.24 -12.91
N THR A 54 5.70 1.95 -13.77
CA THR A 54 5.23 2.91 -14.78
C THR A 54 4.49 4.09 -14.15
N PHE A 55 3.67 3.83 -13.13
CA PHE A 55 2.97 4.87 -12.38
C PHE A 55 3.94 5.79 -11.62
N VAL A 56 4.93 5.21 -10.92
CA VAL A 56 5.98 5.97 -10.21
C VAL A 56 6.80 6.81 -11.19
N ARG A 57 7.17 6.26 -12.36
CA ARG A 57 7.85 7.01 -13.42
C ARG A 57 7.02 8.18 -13.94
N ARG A 58 5.70 8.02 -14.08
CA ARG A 58 4.79 9.10 -14.48
C ARG A 58 4.62 10.17 -13.40
N LEU A 59 4.67 9.78 -12.13
CA LEU A 59 4.63 10.71 -11.00
C LEU A 59 5.93 11.54 -10.91
N GLY A 60 7.08 10.91 -11.14
CA GLY A 60 8.39 11.58 -11.14
C GLY A 60 8.74 12.35 -12.42
N GLY A 61 8.02 12.09 -13.53
CA GLY A 61 8.30 12.68 -14.85
C GLY A 61 7.54 13.95 -15.21
N ARG A 62 6.63 14.45 -14.35
CA ARG A 62 5.95 15.73 -14.55
C ARG A 62 6.76 16.88 -13.93
N GLY A 63 7.94 17.12 -14.50
CA GLY A 63 8.64 18.40 -14.39
C GLY A 63 8.10 19.37 -15.45
N PRO A 64 7.98 20.67 -15.17
CA PRO A 64 7.34 21.65 -16.06
C PRO A 64 8.25 21.91 -17.27
N SER A 65 7.84 21.43 -18.44
CA SER A 65 8.34 21.93 -19.72
C SER A 65 7.15 22.12 -20.65
N GLN A 66 6.40 23.17 -20.37
CA GLN A 66 5.37 23.68 -21.25
C GLN A 66 5.46 25.20 -21.20
N GLY A 67 6.30 25.78 -22.06
CA GLY A 67 6.48 27.22 -22.11
C GLY A 67 7.78 27.69 -22.75
N ALA A 68 8.18 27.16 -23.91
CA ALA A 68 9.16 27.83 -24.77
C ALA A 68 9.10 27.30 -26.21
N ASP A 69 7.91 27.05 -26.75
CA ASP A 69 7.75 26.88 -28.19
C ASP A 69 6.40 27.42 -28.64
N THR A 70 6.22 28.72 -28.43
CA THR A 70 5.30 29.51 -29.21
C THR A 70 6.16 30.43 -30.05
N LYS A 71 6.45 29.98 -31.28
CA LYS A 71 6.16 30.69 -32.54
C LYS A 71 6.48 32.21 -32.54
N VAL A 72 7.11 32.83 -33.52
CA VAL A 72 7.27 32.56 -34.96
C VAL A 72 7.99 33.79 -35.52
N SER A 73 8.88 33.55 -36.48
CA SER A 73 9.35 34.42 -37.58
C SER A 73 10.11 35.71 -37.29
#